data_AF-A0A8E0VJ29-F1
#
_entry.id   AF-A0A8E0VJ29-F1
#
_cell.length_a   1.000
_cell.length_b   1.000
_cell.length_c   1.000
_cell.angle_alpha   90.00
_cell.angle_beta   90.00
_cell.angle_gamma   90.00
#
_symmetry.space_group_name_H-M   'P 1'
#
loop_
_entity.id
_entity.type
_entity.pdbx_description
1 polymer ?
#
loop_
_entity_poly.entity_id
_entity_poly.type
_entity_poly.pdbx_seq_one_letter_code
_entity_poly.pdbx_strand_id
1 'polypeptide(L)'
;FHLSFSIGHRCRVSSEVNRSILRLEDLFKAFPTVPMNIDIKVDNDQLITKVAHLVQKYDREKYTIWGSFDTTVSEKCKQANSNISRFFPLRPAVFLLLANAIGLSPFFSIPYDYLELPLMTSLDTPEFRAANNLEDWKSRALMRVLHWFIMSPRLFRHLEARGIPVIFWVCNSEEEYRMAYDVGATGVMTDYPGRLRSFLDRNSNAGIHRPKGQLNGLLADSPKFSKRIERQLNDTILNRFTVLGSKRPVCRATTTVVHSGTDICKTAD
;
A
#
# COMPACT_ATOMS: atom_id res chain seq x y z
N PHE A 1 -13.76 -11.03 -11.97
CA PHE A 1 -15.04 -11.30 -11.29
C PHE A 1 -15.28 -10.19 -10.29
N HIS A 2 -16.38 -9.42 -10.44
CA HIS A 2 -16.76 -8.36 -9.51
C HIS A 2 -18.00 -8.86 -8.75
N LEU A 3 -17.80 -9.35 -7.52
CA LEU A 3 -18.90 -9.73 -6.63
C LEU A 3 -19.34 -8.47 -5.88
N SER A 4 -20.46 -7.87 -6.27
CA SER A 4 -21.09 -6.78 -5.52
C SER A 4 -22.14 -7.37 -4.59
N PHE A 5 -21.95 -7.23 -3.28
CA PHE A 5 -22.98 -7.56 -2.29
C PHE A 5 -23.75 -6.29 -1.95
N SER A 6 -25.07 -6.29 -2.13
CA SER A 6 -25.94 -5.23 -1.63
C SER A 6 -26.87 -5.78 -0.55
N ILE A 7 -27.32 -4.92 0.35
CA ILE A 7 -28.26 -5.30 1.41
C ILE A 7 -29.51 -5.92 0.77
N GLY A 8 -29.86 -7.13 1.22
CA GLY A 8 -31.02 -7.88 0.71
C GLY A 8 -30.74 -8.78 -0.52
N HIS A 9 -29.59 -8.65 -1.19
CA HIS A 9 -29.24 -9.56 -2.30
C HIS A 9 -28.92 -10.95 -1.77
N ARG A 10 -29.51 -11.99 -2.38
CA ARG A 10 -29.17 -13.39 -2.13
C ARG A 10 -28.56 -13.99 -3.39
N CYS A 11 -27.34 -14.46 -3.31
CA CYS A 11 -26.72 -15.24 -4.38
C CYS A 11 -27.01 -16.73 -4.13
N ARG A 12 -27.61 -17.41 -5.11
CA ARG A 12 -27.72 -18.88 -5.10
C ARG A 12 -26.47 -19.44 -5.76
N VAL A 13 -25.61 -20.03 -4.96
CA VAL A 13 -24.40 -20.70 -5.42
C VAL A 13 -24.73 -22.19 -5.64
N SER A 14 -24.14 -22.79 -6.69
CA SER A 14 -24.27 -24.24 -6.97
C SER A 14 -23.94 -25.07 -5.73
N SER A 15 -24.64 -26.20 -5.57
CA SER A 15 -24.38 -27.18 -4.51
C SER A 15 -22.95 -27.74 -4.55
N GLU A 16 -22.28 -27.66 -5.70
CA GLU A 16 -20.92 -28.15 -5.93
C GLU A 16 -19.85 -27.22 -5.35
N VAL A 17 -20.19 -25.97 -5.03
CA VAL A 17 -19.23 -25.02 -4.47
C VAL A 17 -19.17 -25.19 -2.95
N ASN A 18 -17.98 -25.52 -2.45
CA ASN A 18 -17.73 -25.60 -1.02
C ASN A 18 -17.92 -24.21 -0.37
N ARG A 19 -18.78 -24.16 0.65
CA ARG A 19 -19.18 -22.96 1.40
C ARG A 19 -18.67 -22.96 2.83
N SER A 20 -17.79 -23.90 3.20
CA SER A 20 -17.20 -23.94 4.53
C SER A 20 -16.33 -22.71 4.77
N ILE A 21 -16.48 -22.10 5.95
CA ILE A 21 -15.57 -21.05 6.40
C ILE A 21 -14.16 -21.64 6.45
N LEU A 22 -13.20 -20.98 5.79
CA LEU A 22 -11.81 -21.39 5.77
C LEU A 22 -11.23 -21.36 7.18
N ARG A 23 -10.46 -22.41 7.53
CA ARG A 23 -9.72 -22.44 8.79
C ARG A 23 -8.42 -21.67 8.61
N LEU A 24 -8.01 -20.95 9.66
CA LEU A 24 -6.71 -20.28 9.69
C LEU A 24 -5.54 -21.24 9.42
N GLU A 25 -5.63 -22.46 9.95
CA GLU A 25 -4.63 -23.50 9.72
C GLU A 25 -4.47 -23.88 8.24
N ASP A 26 -5.55 -23.89 7.47
CA ASP A 26 -5.49 -24.20 6.03
C ASP A 26 -4.82 -23.05 5.25
N LEU A 27 -5.05 -21.80 5.67
CA LEU A 27 -4.33 -20.64 5.11
C LEU A 27 -2.84 -20.71 5.39
N PHE A 28 -2.43 -21.08 6.61
CA PHE A 28 -1.03 -21.21 6.99
C PHE A 28 -0.31 -22.30 6.17
N LYS A 29 -0.99 -23.42 5.89
CA LYS A 29 -0.46 -24.47 5.01
C LYS A 29 -0.34 -24.03 3.56
N ALA A 30 -1.35 -23.32 3.05
CA ALA A 30 -1.38 -22.88 1.66
C ALA A 30 -0.38 -21.75 1.36
N PHE A 31 -0.12 -20.87 2.34
CA PHE A 31 0.66 -19.65 2.15
C PHE A 31 1.74 -19.48 3.23
N PRO A 32 2.76 -20.36 3.28
CA PRO A 32 3.70 -20.45 4.39
C PRO A 32 4.56 -19.18 4.60
N THR A 33 4.77 -18.39 3.55
CA THR A 33 5.64 -17.19 3.60
C THR A 33 4.92 -15.88 3.28
N VAL A 34 3.63 -15.92 2.95
CA VAL A 34 2.86 -14.71 2.65
C VAL A 34 2.55 -14.01 3.98
N PRO A 35 2.88 -12.71 4.13
CA PRO A 35 2.52 -11.96 5.32
C PRO A 35 1.00 -11.90 5.53
N MET A 36 0.56 -11.96 6.78
CA MET A 36 -0.87 -11.91 7.12
C MET A 36 -1.12 -10.91 8.24
N ASN A 37 -2.20 -10.15 8.09
CA ASN A 37 -2.77 -9.32 9.15
C ASN A 37 -4.00 -10.02 9.73
N ILE A 38 -4.00 -10.27 11.04
CA ILE A 38 -5.05 -11.03 11.74
C ILE A 38 -5.71 -10.13 12.79
N ASP A 39 -6.97 -9.78 12.56
CA ASP A 39 -7.76 -8.99 13.50
C ASP A 39 -8.64 -9.89 14.40
N ILE A 40 -8.39 -9.85 15.70
CA ILE A 40 -9.16 -10.54 16.73
C ILE A 40 -10.39 -9.69 17.08
N LYS A 41 -11.55 -10.12 16.58
CA LYS A 41 -12.82 -9.37 16.68
C LYS A 41 -13.57 -9.53 18.00
N VAL A 42 -13.20 -10.48 18.85
CA VAL A 42 -13.93 -10.80 20.08
C VAL A 42 -12.96 -10.98 21.25
N ASP A 43 -13.38 -10.54 22.43
CA ASP A 43 -12.65 -10.79 23.66
C ASP A 43 -12.87 -12.24 24.12
N ASN A 44 -11.93 -13.12 23.77
CA ASN A 44 -11.99 -14.54 24.11
C ASN A 44 -10.57 -15.12 24.26
N ASP A 45 -10.20 -15.47 25.48
CA ASP A 45 -8.85 -15.95 25.82
C ASP A 45 -8.50 -17.28 25.12
N GLN A 46 -9.48 -18.17 24.96
CA GLN A 46 -9.28 -19.44 24.28
C GLN A 46 -8.99 -19.23 22.78
N LEU A 47 -9.70 -18.30 22.14
CA LEU A 47 -9.47 -17.92 20.75
C LEU A 47 -8.06 -17.33 20.59
N ILE A 48 -7.70 -16.34 21.41
CA ILE A 48 -6.38 -15.69 21.36
C ILE A 48 -5.26 -16.73 21.53
N THR A 49 -5.38 -17.60 22.53
CA THR A 49 -4.40 -18.66 22.80
C THR A 49 -4.29 -19.64 21.63
N LYS A 50 -5.42 -20.06 21.04
CA LYS A 50 -5.41 -20.97 19.89
C LYS A 50 -4.79 -20.32 18.64
N VAL A 51 -5.06 -19.03 18.40
CA VAL A 51 -4.44 -18.29 17.29
C VAL A 51 -2.93 -18.16 17.53
N ALA A 52 -2.49 -17.78 18.73
CA ALA A 52 -1.08 -17.69 19.08
C ALA A 52 -0.34 -19.02 18.87
N HIS A 53 -0.94 -20.13 19.33
CA HIS A 53 -0.39 -21.47 19.14
C HIS A 53 -0.33 -21.86 17.67
N LEU A 54 -1.33 -21.52 16.84
CA LEU A 54 -1.27 -21.76 15.41
C LEU A 54 -0.15 -20.96 14.74
N VAL A 55 0.03 -19.68 15.10
CA VAL A 55 1.12 -18.86 14.53
C VAL A 55 2.47 -19.48 14.86
N GLN A 56 2.67 -19.89 16.12
CA GLN A 56 3.91 -20.55 16.57
C GLN A 56 4.12 -21.93 15.93
N LYS A 57 3.08 -22.77 15.88
CA LYS A 57 3.13 -24.12 15.28
C LYS A 57 3.61 -24.10 13.83
N TYR A 58 3.29 -23.04 13.09
CA TYR A 58 3.66 -22.88 11.68
C TYR A 58 4.86 -21.96 11.44
N ASP A 59 5.59 -21.54 12.49
CA ASP A 59 6.76 -20.63 12.42
C ASP A 59 6.46 -19.31 11.68
N ARG A 60 5.35 -18.68 12.05
CA ARG A 60 4.79 -17.51 11.34
C ARG A 60 4.91 -16.20 12.10
N GLU A 61 5.56 -16.16 13.25
CA GLU A 61 5.70 -14.94 14.07
C GLU A 61 6.25 -13.76 13.26
N LYS A 62 7.28 -14.00 12.43
CA LYS A 62 7.89 -12.99 11.55
C LYS A 62 7.03 -12.54 10.36
N TYR A 63 5.98 -13.26 10.02
CA TYR A 63 5.10 -12.99 8.88
C TYR A 63 3.70 -12.55 9.30
N THR A 64 3.44 -12.45 10.60
CA THR A 64 2.10 -12.20 11.12
C THR A 64 2.09 -10.89 11.88
N ILE A 65 1.14 -10.04 11.51
CA ILE A 65 0.70 -8.91 12.33
C ILE A 65 -0.64 -9.33 12.91
N TRP A 66 -0.86 -9.08 14.19
CA TRP A 66 -2.14 -9.39 14.81
C TRP A 66 -2.52 -8.39 15.89
N GLY A 67 -3.79 -8.39 16.29
CA GLY A 67 -4.24 -7.53 17.37
C GLY A 67 -5.73 -7.35 17.35
N SER A 68 -6.17 -6.24 17.91
CA SER A 68 -7.56 -5.81 17.91
C SER A 68 -7.64 -4.31 18.08
N PHE A 69 -8.73 -3.70 17.61
CA PHE A 69 -9.03 -2.31 17.93
C PHE A 69 -9.40 -2.12 19.41
N ASP A 70 -9.74 -3.19 20.12
CA ASP A 70 -9.93 -3.17 21.57
C ASP A 70 -8.57 -3.28 22.30
N THR A 71 -8.32 -2.33 23.22
CA THR A 71 -7.04 -2.27 23.96
C THR A 71 -6.86 -3.47 24.90
N THR A 72 -7.92 -3.97 25.51
CA THR A 72 -7.87 -5.14 26.40
C THR A 72 -7.48 -6.38 25.60
N VAL A 73 -8.12 -6.59 24.44
CA VAL A 73 -7.82 -7.72 23.56
C VAL A 73 -6.39 -7.62 23.00
N SER A 74 -5.94 -6.42 22.62
CA SER A 74 -4.57 -6.20 22.14
C SER A 74 -3.51 -6.50 23.20
N GLU A 75 -3.76 -6.18 24.48
CA GLU A 75 -2.87 -6.55 25.58
C GLU A 75 -2.89 -8.05 25.88
N LYS A 76 -4.05 -8.71 25.79
CA LYS A 76 -4.13 -10.18 25.86
C LYS A 76 -3.34 -10.85 24.74
N CYS A 77 -3.37 -10.30 23.52
CA CYS A 77 -2.53 -10.77 22.41
C CYS A 77 -1.04 -10.66 22.78
N LYS A 78 -0.59 -9.51 23.31
CA LYS A 78 0.80 -9.33 23.75
C LYS A 78 1.23 -10.36 24.79
N GLN A 79 0.35 -10.65 25.77
CA GLN A 79 0.60 -11.63 26.82
C GLN A 79 0.66 -13.07 26.27
N ALA A 80 -0.19 -13.40 25.30
CA ALA A 80 -0.24 -14.73 24.70
C ALA A 80 0.99 -15.02 23.82
N ASN A 81 1.47 -14.04 23.06
CA ASN A 81 2.73 -14.16 22.32
C ASN A 81 3.31 -12.77 21.98
N SER A 82 4.41 -12.40 22.65
CA SER A 82 5.09 -11.11 22.46
C SER A 82 6.00 -11.05 21.23
N ASN A 83 6.22 -12.17 20.54
CA ASN A 83 7.08 -12.24 19.36
C ASN A 83 6.34 -11.91 18.06
N ILE A 84 5.00 -11.83 18.11
CA ILE A 84 4.17 -11.47 16.96
C ILE A 84 3.95 -9.95 16.97
N SER A 85 4.22 -9.28 15.85
CA SER A 85 3.99 -7.83 15.73
C SER A 85 2.53 -7.47 15.94
N ARG A 86 2.29 -6.35 16.62
CA ARG A 86 0.93 -5.86 16.89
C ARG A 86 0.62 -4.53 16.21
N PHE A 87 -0.61 -4.40 15.72
CA PHE A 87 -1.14 -3.11 15.31
C PHE A 87 -1.77 -2.34 16.49
N PHE A 88 -1.88 -1.02 16.34
CA PHE A 88 -2.46 -0.13 17.36
C PHE A 88 -3.94 -0.43 17.62
N PRO A 89 -4.36 -0.51 18.90
CA PRO A 89 -5.77 -0.41 19.25
C PRO A 89 -6.26 1.05 19.14
N LEU A 90 -7.58 1.23 19.12
CA LEU A 90 -8.21 2.53 18.84
C LEU A 90 -7.82 3.62 19.86
N ARG A 91 -7.86 3.30 21.17
CA ARG A 91 -7.58 4.29 22.22
C ARG A 91 -6.14 4.85 22.13
N PRO A 92 -5.07 4.03 22.06
CA PRO A 92 -3.72 4.53 21.84
C PRO A 92 -3.53 5.26 20.50
N ALA A 93 -4.23 4.84 19.43
CA ALA A 93 -4.17 5.54 18.15
C ALA A 93 -4.73 6.97 18.28
N VAL A 94 -5.89 7.15 18.93
CA VAL A 94 -6.47 8.47 19.20
C VAL A 94 -5.53 9.31 20.08
N PHE A 95 -4.96 8.72 21.13
CA PHE A 95 -3.98 9.41 21.98
C PHE A 95 -2.76 9.89 21.19
N LEU A 96 -2.22 9.04 20.31
CA LEU A 96 -1.10 9.39 19.44
C LEU A 96 -1.45 10.56 18.50
N LEU A 97 -2.65 10.55 17.90
CA LEU A 97 -3.11 11.65 17.03
C LEU A 97 -3.21 12.97 17.80
N LEU A 98 -3.78 12.95 19.01
CA LEU A 98 -3.89 14.12 19.88
C LEU A 98 -2.52 14.62 20.33
N ALA A 99 -1.64 13.72 20.79
CA ALA A 99 -0.27 14.05 21.19
C ALA A 99 0.52 14.65 20.01
N ASN A 100 0.35 14.12 18.80
CA ASN A 100 0.97 14.66 17.60
C ASN A 100 0.43 16.06 17.25
N ALA A 101 -0.86 16.31 17.43
CA ALA A 101 -1.48 17.61 17.17
C ALA A 101 -0.87 18.73 18.04
N ILE A 102 -0.59 18.44 19.31
CA ILE A 102 0.02 19.39 20.26
C ILE A 102 1.56 19.31 20.30
N GLY A 103 2.18 18.48 19.45
CA GLY A 103 3.64 18.35 19.35
C GLY A 103 4.30 17.53 20.47
N LEU A 104 3.53 16.75 21.23
CA LEU A 104 4.03 15.92 22.35
C LEU A 104 4.30 14.45 21.98
N SER A 105 4.00 14.00 20.76
CA SER A 105 4.27 12.61 20.34
C SER A 105 5.72 12.12 20.54
N PRO A 106 6.78 12.97 20.47
CA PRO A 106 8.15 12.55 20.78
C PRO A 106 8.41 12.12 22.23
N PHE A 107 7.59 12.57 23.19
CA PHE A 107 7.83 12.33 24.62
C PHE A 107 7.21 11.03 25.14
N PHE A 108 6.37 10.37 24.33
CA PHE A 108 5.73 9.12 24.71
C PHE A 108 6.37 7.92 24.01
N SER A 109 6.44 6.79 24.72
CA SER A 109 6.78 5.50 24.15
C SER A 109 5.58 4.93 23.40
N ILE A 110 5.87 4.22 22.30
CA ILE A 110 4.87 3.58 21.47
C ILE A 110 5.13 2.07 21.51
N PRO A 111 4.33 1.29 22.25
CA PRO A 111 4.55 -0.15 22.41
C PRO A 111 3.83 -0.99 21.34
N TYR A 112 3.75 -0.48 20.11
CA TYR A 112 3.05 -1.09 18.97
C TYR A 112 3.88 -0.95 17.69
N ASP A 113 3.72 -1.91 16.78
CA ASP A 113 4.60 -2.06 15.61
C ASP A 113 3.99 -1.47 14.33
N TYR A 114 2.66 -1.53 14.17
CA TYR A 114 1.95 -1.06 12.97
C TYR A 114 0.81 -0.11 13.31
N LEU A 115 0.74 1.04 12.65
CA LEU A 115 -0.41 1.93 12.78
C LEU A 115 -1.39 1.73 11.62
N GLU A 116 -2.61 1.30 11.93
CA GLU A 116 -3.67 1.10 10.95
C GLU A 116 -4.72 2.19 11.08
N LEU A 117 -4.86 3.03 10.04
CA LEU A 117 -5.76 4.19 10.08
C LEU A 117 -6.89 4.07 9.05
N PRO A 118 -8.11 4.50 9.42
CA PRO A 118 -9.17 4.65 8.45
C PRO A 118 -8.86 5.80 7.48
N LEU A 119 -9.06 5.56 6.19
CA LEU A 119 -9.09 6.62 5.20
C LEU A 119 -10.48 7.28 5.24
N MET A 120 -10.57 8.40 5.97
CA MET A 120 -11.86 9.05 6.24
C MET A 120 -12.64 9.43 4.98
N THR A 121 -11.98 9.73 3.86
CA THR A 121 -12.65 10.01 2.57
C THR A 121 -13.36 8.78 2.01
N SER A 122 -12.83 7.58 2.25
CA SER A 122 -13.47 6.32 1.83
C SER A 122 -14.63 5.93 2.73
N LEU A 123 -14.56 6.27 4.02
CA LEU A 123 -15.66 6.04 4.97
C LEU A 123 -16.81 7.04 4.84
N ASP A 124 -16.59 8.24 4.28
CA ASP A 124 -17.62 9.29 4.19
C ASP A 124 -18.62 9.07 3.04
N THR A 125 -19.23 7.88 3.01
CA THR A 125 -20.31 7.52 2.07
C THR A 125 -21.70 7.88 2.63
N PRO A 126 -22.70 8.15 1.78
CA PRO A 126 -24.08 8.34 2.24
C PRO A 126 -24.59 7.20 3.12
N GLU A 127 -24.28 5.95 2.75
CA GLU A 127 -24.69 4.75 3.46
C GLU A 127 -24.05 4.67 4.84
N PHE A 128 -22.74 4.95 4.94
CA PHE A 128 -22.05 4.99 6.23
C PHE A 128 -22.60 6.08 7.14
N ARG A 129 -22.89 7.27 6.59
CA ARG A 129 -23.48 8.37 7.37
C ARG A 129 -24.86 8.02 7.89
N ALA A 130 -25.73 7.46 7.06
CA ALA A 130 -27.06 7.02 7.46
C ALA A 130 -26.98 5.93 8.54
N ALA A 131 -26.12 4.92 8.36
CA ALA A 131 -25.96 3.82 9.31
C ALA A 131 -25.44 4.25 10.69
N ASN A 132 -24.69 5.36 10.76
CA ASN A 132 -24.06 5.86 12.00
C ASN A 132 -24.71 7.15 12.52
N ASN A 133 -25.85 7.59 11.98
CA ASN A 133 -26.51 8.85 12.34
C ASN A 133 -25.60 10.10 12.19
N LEU A 134 -24.77 10.13 11.15
CA LEU A 134 -23.78 11.20 10.87
C LEU A 134 -24.25 12.16 9.75
N GLU A 135 -25.55 12.36 9.59
CA GLU A 135 -26.12 13.18 8.51
C GLU A 135 -25.98 14.70 8.77
N ASP A 136 -25.87 15.10 10.03
CA ASP A 136 -25.75 16.52 10.42
C ASP A 136 -24.46 17.16 9.89
N TRP A 137 -24.51 18.46 9.60
CA TRP A 137 -23.36 19.22 9.13
C TRP A 137 -22.20 19.22 10.14
N LYS A 138 -22.51 19.14 11.45
CA LYS A 138 -21.50 19.03 12.52
C LYS A 138 -20.70 17.74 12.38
N SER A 139 -21.37 16.62 12.12
CA SER A 139 -20.74 15.31 11.90
C SER A 139 -19.86 15.34 10.65
N ARG A 140 -20.29 15.99 9.58
CA ARG A 140 -19.47 16.19 8.37
C ARG A 140 -18.24 17.05 8.64
N ALA A 141 -18.39 18.14 9.40
CA ALA A 141 -17.26 18.96 9.81
C ALA A 141 -16.28 18.16 10.68
N LEU A 142 -16.77 17.37 11.62
CA LEU A 142 -15.96 16.48 12.46
C LEU A 142 -15.17 15.46 11.62
N MET A 143 -15.80 14.80 10.65
CA MET A 143 -15.12 13.84 9.77
C MET A 143 -13.99 14.50 8.96
N ARG A 144 -14.21 15.72 8.45
CA ARG A 144 -13.16 16.49 7.77
C ARG A 144 -12.01 16.87 8.70
N VAL A 145 -12.32 17.27 9.93
CA VAL A 145 -11.33 17.58 10.96
C VAL A 145 -10.51 16.33 11.30
N LEU A 146 -11.17 15.19 11.53
CA LEU A 146 -10.49 13.92 11.78
C LEU A 146 -9.61 13.48 10.60
N HIS A 147 -10.11 13.62 9.37
CA HIS A 147 -9.34 13.36 8.15
C HIS A 147 -8.07 14.21 8.13
N TRP A 148 -8.19 15.52 8.39
CA TRP A 148 -7.06 16.44 8.44
C TRP A 148 -6.03 16.07 9.52
N PHE A 149 -6.48 15.64 10.70
CA PHE A 149 -5.59 15.17 11.77
C PHE A 149 -4.85 13.89 11.39
N ILE A 150 -5.56 12.91 10.83
CA ILE A 150 -5.01 11.63 10.37
C ILE A 150 -4.00 11.85 9.25
N MET A 151 -4.28 12.78 8.33
CA MET A 151 -3.44 13.10 7.17
C MET A 151 -2.29 14.08 7.47
N SER A 152 -1.93 14.27 8.74
CA SER A 152 -0.88 15.21 9.12
C SER A 152 0.52 14.71 8.69
N PRO A 153 1.26 15.40 7.80
CA PRO A 153 2.62 14.98 7.40
C PRO A 153 3.63 14.97 8.56
N ARG A 154 3.32 15.65 9.67
CA ARG A 154 4.12 15.60 10.90
C ARG A 154 4.02 14.22 11.56
N LEU A 155 2.82 13.62 11.57
CA LEU A 155 2.59 12.29 12.11
C LEU A 155 3.42 11.24 11.35
N PHE A 156 3.36 11.25 10.02
CA PHE A 156 4.06 10.27 9.19
C PHE A 156 5.58 10.39 9.32
N ARG A 157 6.14 11.61 9.27
CA ARG A 157 7.58 11.81 9.53
C ARG A 157 8.01 11.32 10.90
N HIS A 158 7.15 11.54 11.90
CA HIS A 158 7.41 11.11 13.27
C HIS A 158 7.40 9.58 13.42
N LEU A 159 6.44 8.90 12.78
CA LEU A 159 6.33 7.44 12.78
C LEU A 159 7.43 6.78 11.93
N GLU A 160 7.75 7.36 10.78
CA GLU A 160 8.87 6.95 9.94
C GLU A 160 10.21 7.03 10.70
N ALA A 161 10.46 8.13 11.42
CA ALA A 161 11.65 8.28 12.26
C ALA A 161 11.73 7.24 13.40
N ARG A 162 10.60 6.60 13.75
CA ARG A 162 10.51 5.52 14.74
C ARG A 162 10.45 4.12 14.10
N GLY A 163 10.49 4.03 12.77
CA GLY A 163 10.38 2.77 12.05
C GLY A 163 8.99 2.13 12.14
N ILE A 164 7.93 2.91 12.41
CA ILE A 164 6.56 2.42 12.55
C ILE A 164 5.84 2.55 11.20
N PRO A 165 5.61 1.44 10.48
CA PRO A 165 4.81 1.46 9.25
C PRO A 165 3.36 1.88 9.50
N VAL A 166 2.81 2.61 8.53
CA VAL A 166 1.41 3.06 8.55
C VAL A 166 0.64 2.43 7.39
N ILE A 167 -0.51 1.83 7.67
CA ILE A 167 -1.37 1.20 6.67
C ILE A 167 -2.75 1.87 6.71
N PHE A 168 -3.23 2.32 5.55
CA PHE A 168 -4.60 2.84 5.44
C PHE A 168 -5.61 1.75 5.06
N TRP A 169 -6.82 1.85 5.61
CA TRP A 169 -7.94 0.98 5.26
C TRP A 169 -9.27 1.78 5.22
N VAL A 170 -10.31 1.40 4.51
CA VAL A 170 -10.26 0.60 3.28
C VAL A 170 -10.10 1.60 2.14
N CYS A 171 -9.08 1.44 1.30
CA CYS A 171 -8.89 2.27 0.11
C CYS A 171 -9.38 1.48 -1.10
N ASN A 172 -10.25 2.03 -1.94
CA ASN A 172 -10.89 1.29 -3.02
C ASN A 172 -10.75 1.96 -4.39
N SER A 173 -10.31 3.21 -4.48
CA SER A 173 -10.06 3.95 -5.73
C SER A 173 -8.59 4.33 -5.91
N GLU A 174 -8.19 4.65 -7.15
CA GLU A 174 -6.81 5.08 -7.44
C GLU A 174 -6.48 6.44 -6.80
N GLU A 175 -7.48 7.29 -6.65
CA GLU A 175 -7.40 8.57 -5.94
C GLU A 175 -7.07 8.34 -4.46
N GLU A 176 -7.73 7.38 -3.82
CA GLU A 176 -7.50 7.00 -2.44
C GLU A 176 -6.12 6.34 -2.24
N TYR A 177 -5.69 5.47 -3.17
CA TYR A 177 -4.33 4.90 -3.13
C TYR A 177 -3.28 6.02 -3.20
N ARG A 178 -3.43 6.94 -4.15
CA ARG A 178 -2.53 8.08 -4.30
C ARG A 178 -2.49 8.94 -3.05
N MET A 179 -3.66 9.28 -2.49
CA MET A 179 -3.75 10.05 -1.24
C MET A 179 -3.00 9.38 -0.08
N ALA A 180 -3.17 8.06 0.09
CA ALA A 180 -2.49 7.30 1.13
C ALA A 180 -0.96 7.30 0.94
N TYR A 181 -0.47 7.05 -0.28
CA TYR A 181 0.97 7.02 -0.54
C TYR A 181 1.62 8.41 -0.53
N ASP A 182 0.94 9.46 -1.00
CA ASP A 182 1.46 10.83 -1.02
C ASP A 182 1.71 11.40 0.38
N VAL A 183 0.89 11.03 1.37
CA VAL A 183 1.08 11.44 2.76
C VAL A 183 2.20 10.64 3.47
N GLY A 184 2.62 9.52 2.88
CA GLY A 184 3.69 8.66 3.39
C GLY A 184 3.19 7.38 4.06
N ALA A 185 2.06 6.81 3.65
CA ALA A 185 1.69 5.47 4.11
C ALA A 185 2.64 4.40 3.53
N THR A 186 2.89 3.36 4.32
CA THR A 186 3.66 2.18 3.91
C THR A 186 2.81 1.21 3.09
N GLY A 187 1.51 1.13 3.36
CA GLY A 187 0.61 0.22 2.66
C GLY A 187 -0.84 0.69 2.66
N VAL A 188 -1.66 -0.01 1.89
CA VAL A 188 -3.11 0.17 1.84
C VAL A 188 -3.82 -1.18 1.87
N MET A 189 -4.94 -1.27 2.55
CA MET A 189 -5.86 -2.40 2.53
C MET A 189 -7.04 -2.06 1.63
N THR A 190 -7.39 -2.97 0.73
CA THR A 190 -8.37 -2.73 -0.34
C THR A 190 -9.20 -3.97 -0.62
N ASP A 191 -10.45 -3.75 -1.02
CA ASP A 191 -11.31 -4.80 -1.58
C ASP A 191 -10.93 -5.13 -3.04
N TYR A 192 -10.07 -4.32 -3.67
CA TYR A 192 -9.68 -4.43 -5.08
C TYR A 192 -8.17 -4.67 -5.27
N PRO A 193 -7.60 -5.80 -4.81
CA PRO A 193 -6.16 -6.04 -4.85
C PRO A 193 -5.56 -6.01 -6.27
N GLY A 194 -6.31 -6.45 -7.29
CA GLY A 194 -5.86 -6.37 -8.69
C GLY A 194 -5.77 -4.92 -9.22
N ARG A 195 -6.66 -4.03 -8.76
CA ARG A 195 -6.62 -2.60 -9.09
C ARG A 195 -5.41 -1.95 -8.44
N LEU A 196 -5.20 -2.22 -7.14
CA LEU A 196 -4.01 -1.75 -6.42
C LEU A 196 -2.72 -2.23 -7.09
N ARG A 197 -2.64 -3.50 -7.50
CA ARG A 197 -1.46 -4.02 -8.22
C ARG A 197 -1.20 -3.23 -9.50
N SER A 198 -2.24 -3.03 -10.32
CA SER A 198 -2.16 -2.27 -11.56
C SER A 198 -1.76 -0.81 -11.33
N PHE A 199 -2.23 -0.20 -10.23
CA PHE A 199 -1.83 1.14 -9.81
C PHE A 199 -0.34 1.20 -9.45
N LEU A 200 0.16 0.26 -8.63
CA LEU A 200 1.57 0.21 -8.22
C LEU A 200 2.52 -0.07 -9.41
N ASP A 201 2.10 -0.90 -10.36
CA ASP A 201 2.89 -1.17 -11.57
C ASP A 201 3.07 0.09 -12.44
N ARG A 202 2.05 0.95 -12.51
CA ARG A 202 2.10 2.23 -13.24
C ARG A 202 2.82 3.33 -12.44
N ASN A 203 2.85 3.21 -11.12
CA ASN A 203 3.42 4.20 -10.21
C ASN A 203 4.51 3.55 -9.36
N SER A 204 5.58 3.05 -9.98
CA SER A 204 6.64 2.31 -9.29
C SER A 204 7.33 3.09 -8.15
N ASN A 205 7.15 4.42 -8.10
CA ASN A 205 7.63 5.27 -7.01
C ASN A 205 6.64 5.36 -5.82
N ALA A 206 5.37 5.00 -6.02
CA ALA A 206 4.37 4.94 -4.95
C ALA A 206 4.63 3.69 -4.09
N GLY A 207 4.75 3.88 -2.77
CA GLY A 207 5.00 2.79 -1.82
C GLY A 207 6.46 2.39 -1.60
N ILE A 208 7.43 2.98 -2.34
CA ILE A 208 8.85 2.90 -1.97
C ILE A 208 9.17 4.06 -1.02
N HIS A 209 8.99 3.82 0.27
CA HIS A 209 9.54 4.71 1.29
C HIS A 209 11.06 4.72 1.14
N ARG A 210 11.62 5.84 0.67
CA ARG A 210 13.07 6.05 0.67
C ARG A 210 13.44 6.64 2.03
N PRO A 211 14.05 5.88 2.95
CA PRO A 211 14.63 6.51 4.13
C PRO A 211 15.69 7.51 3.66
N LYS A 212 15.47 8.81 3.91
CA LYS A 212 16.43 9.89 3.59
C LYS A 212 17.75 9.81 4.39
N GLY A 213 18.02 8.71 5.09
CA GLY A 213 19.19 8.50 5.95
C GLY A 213 20.04 7.26 5.65
N GLN A 214 19.77 6.50 4.59
CA GLN A 214 20.53 5.28 4.26
C GLN A 214 21.23 5.32 2.88
N LEU A 215 21.57 6.53 2.40
CA LEU A 215 22.44 6.71 1.23
C LEU A 215 23.90 6.99 1.62
N ASN A 216 24.39 6.31 2.65
CA ASN A 216 25.81 6.16 2.95
C ASN A 216 25.99 4.78 3.59
N GLY A 217 26.19 3.72 2.79
CA GLY A 217 26.69 2.47 3.37
C GLY A 217 26.28 1.13 2.76
N LEU A 218 25.47 1.05 1.69
CA LEU A 218 25.19 -0.25 1.04
C LEU A 218 25.04 -0.11 -0.48
N LEU A 219 26.13 0.33 -1.11
CA LEU A 219 26.53 -0.10 -2.45
C LEU A 219 27.93 -0.72 -2.32
N ALA A 220 28.00 -1.82 -1.61
CA ALA A 220 29.06 -2.80 -1.77
C ALA A 220 28.39 -4.17 -1.65
N ASP A 221 28.74 -5.06 -2.58
CA ASP A 221 28.39 -6.48 -2.61
C ASP A 221 27.08 -6.89 -3.27
N SER A 222 27.03 -6.72 -4.60
CA SER A 222 26.71 -7.87 -5.47
C SER A 222 27.26 -7.68 -6.89
N PRO A 223 28.35 -8.37 -7.29
CA PRO A 223 28.95 -8.23 -8.61
C PRO A 223 28.41 -9.32 -9.54
N LYS A 224 27.38 -9.03 -10.35
CA LYS A 224 27.16 -9.75 -11.64
C LYS A 224 26.00 -9.24 -12.52
N PHE A 225 25.11 -8.38 -12.03
CA PHE A 225 23.96 -7.93 -12.83
C PHE A 225 24.17 -6.58 -13.56
N SER A 226 25.12 -5.74 -13.11
CA SER A 226 25.32 -4.37 -13.64
C SER A 226 25.99 -4.30 -15.03
N LYS A 227 26.88 -5.25 -15.37
CA LYS A 227 27.71 -5.13 -16.59
C LYS A 227 26.95 -5.29 -17.92
N ARG A 228 25.75 -5.87 -17.90
CA ARG A 228 24.94 -6.07 -19.12
C ARG A 228 24.12 -4.84 -19.48
N ILE A 229 23.70 -4.06 -18.48
CA ILE A 229 22.91 -2.85 -18.67
C ILE A 229 23.81 -1.65 -19.00
N GLU A 230 25.00 -1.53 -18.39
CA GLU A 230 25.97 -0.47 -18.74
C GLU A 230 26.47 -0.57 -20.18
N ARG A 231 26.65 -1.79 -20.73
CA ARG A 231 27.04 -1.96 -22.14
C ARG A 231 25.93 -1.52 -23.11
N GLN A 232 24.67 -1.85 -22.82
CA GLN A 232 23.56 -1.47 -23.70
C GLN A 232 23.26 0.04 -23.69
N LEU A 233 23.48 0.71 -22.56
CA LEU A 233 23.31 2.16 -22.46
C LEU A 233 24.45 2.94 -23.14
N ASN A 234 25.69 2.45 -23.07
CA ASN A 234 26.82 3.13 -23.72
C ASN A 234 26.77 3.03 -25.26
N ASP A 235 26.32 1.90 -25.83
CA ASP A 235 26.20 1.74 -27.29
C ASP A 235 25.07 2.61 -27.90
N THR A 236 24.02 2.88 -27.12
CA THR A 236 22.89 3.71 -27.56
C THR A 236 23.20 5.21 -27.49
N ILE A 237 24.04 5.61 -26.52
CA ILE A 237 24.43 7.02 -26.31
C ILE A 237 25.59 7.43 -27.23
N LEU A 238 26.56 6.55 -27.51
CA LEU A 238 27.65 6.87 -28.46
C LEU A 238 27.19 7.01 -29.92
N ASN A 239 26.13 6.28 -30.33
CA ASN A 239 25.59 6.39 -31.69
C ASN A 239 24.65 7.58 -31.91
N ARG A 240 24.23 8.29 -30.85
CA ARG A 240 23.40 9.51 -30.95
C ARG A 240 24.15 10.82 -30.76
N PHE A 241 25.43 10.79 -30.37
CA PHE A 241 26.24 12.00 -30.14
C PHE A 241 27.37 12.24 -31.17
N THR A 242 27.42 11.47 -32.25
CA THR A 242 28.37 11.68 -33.38
C THR A 242 27.80 12.43 -34.57
N VAL A 243 26.56 12.93 -34.48
CA VAL A 243 25.97 13.83 -35.49
C VAL A 243 25.46 15.08 -34.78
N LEU A 244 26.36 16.01 -34.45
CA LEU A 244 26.10 17.45 -34.27
C LEU A 244 27.39 18.14 -33.77
N GLY A 245 28.13 18.76 -34.70
CA GLY A 245 29.12 19.77 -34.33
C GLY A 245 30.25 20.01 -35.35
N SER A 246 30.23 21.19 -35.98
CA SER A 246 31.36 21.89 -36.67
C SER A 246 31.70 21.41 -38.10
N LYS A 247 31.79 22.22 -39.18
CA LYS A 247 31.81 23.68 -39.46
C LYS A 247 31.53 23.92 -40.97
N ARG A 248 31.13 25.16 -41.35
CA ARG A 248 30.81 25.70 -42.71
C ARG A 248 32.02 25.73 -43.69
N PRO A 249 31.94 26.35 -44.90
CA PRO A 249 31.03 26.26 -46.07
C PRO A 249 31.82 25.91 -47.39
N VAL A 250 31.16 25.82 -48.56
CA VAL A 250 31.61 26.32 -49.91
C VAL A 250 30.83 25.69 -51.10
N CYS A 251 30.28 26.58 -51.94
CA CYS A 251 29.91 26.60 -53.37
C CYS A 251 29.45 25.36 -54.20
N ARG A 252 28.21 25.50 -54.72
CA ARG A 252 27.77 25.55 -56.15
C ARG A 252 28.20 24.43 -57.13
N ALA A 253 27.22 23.66 -57.62
CA ALA A 253 26.97 23.44 -59.05
C ALA A 253 25.63 22.71 -59.29
N THR A 254 24.89 23.21 -60.26
CA THR A 254 23.66 22.68 -60.87
C THR A 254 23.93 21.39 -61.64
N THR A 255 22.98 20.44 -61.70
CA THR A 255 22.43 19.82 -62.94
C THR A 255 21.43 18.69 -62.61
N THR A 256 20.28 18.79 -63.27
CA THR A 256 19.11 17.92 -63.43
C THR A 256 19.36 16.52 -64.01
N VAL A 257 18.58 15.51 -63.56
CA VAL A 257 17.92 14.40 -64.33
C VAL A 257 16.84 13.80 -63.36
N VAL A 258 15.52 14.02 -63.47
CA VAL A 258 14.44 13.51 -64.36
C VAL A 258 14.20 11.98 -64.34
N HIS A 259 12.89 11.63 -64.23
CA HIS A 259 12.20 10.32 -64.33
C HIS A 259 12.23 9.41 -63.09
N SER A 260 11.14 8.79 -62.65
CA SER A 260 9.74 8.63 -63.12
C SER A 260 8.93 8.03 -61.94
N GLY A 261 7.67 8.43 -61.70
CA GLY A 261 6.45 7.59 -61.85
C GLY A 261 6.50 6.22 -61.14
N THR A 262 5.54 5.74 -60.33
CA THR A 262 4.09 5.99 -60.25
C THR A 262 3.52 5.18 -59.06
N ASP A 263 2.44 5.69 -58.47
CA ASP A 263 1.22 5.04 -57.94
C ASP A 263 1.30 3.87 -56.93
N ILE A 264 0.80 4.03 -55.70
CA ILE A 264 -0.62 4.02 -55.26
C ILE A 264 -1.31 2.67 -55.54
N CYS A 265 -1.61 1.93 -54.46
CA CYS A 265 -2.90 1.25 -54.35
C CYS A 265 -3.33 1.04 -52.89
N LYS A 266 -4.46 1.65 -52.55
CA LYS A 266 -5.36 1.30 -51.45
C LYS A 266 -6.44 0.39 -52.02
N THR A 267 -6.90 -0.60 -51.25
CA THR A 267 -8.30 -1.06 -51.08
C THR A 267 -8.25 -2.19 -50.05
N ALA A 268 -8.94 -2.14 -48.91
CA ALA A 268 -10.39 -2.12 -48.70
C ALA A 268 -11.07 -3.37 -49.26
N ASP A 269 -11.37 -4.31 -48.36
CA ASP A 269 -12.67 -4.96 -48.16
C ASP A 269 -12.78 -5.39 -46.68
#